data_AF-A0A821SB89-F1
#
_entry.id   AF-A0A821SB89-F1
#
_cell.length_a   1.000
_cell.length_b   1.000
_cell.length_c   1.000
_cell.angle_alpha   90.00
_cell.angle_beta   90.00
_cell.angle_gamma   90.00
#
_symmetry.space_group_name_H-M   'P 1'
#
loop_
_entity.id
_entity.type
_entity.pdbx_description
1 polymer ?
#
loop_
_entity_poly.entity_id
_entity_poly.type
_entity_poly.pdbx_seq_one_letter_code
_entity_poly.pdbx_strand_id
1 'polypeptide(L)'
;ARKSAPINTQKGSMMAQEIGAVAYIECSALTQKNLARVFDIAIRAGYKLAFNYLKSKRLTDAIDIAHFILQRYPDNTRVRKDILEKARLMLK
;
A
#
# COMPACT_ATOMS: atom_id res chain seq x y z
N ALA A 1 29.77 15.66 14.05
CA ALA A 1 28.43 15.18 13.65
C ALA A 1 27.39 15.67 14.65
N ARG A 2 26.40 16.45 14.22
CA ARG A 2 25.33 16.95 15.10
C ARG A 2 24.45 15.74 15.48
N LYS A 3 24.58 15.23 16.71
CA LYS A 3 23.72 14.15 17.24
C LYS A 3 22.37 14.75 17.59
N SER A 4 21.51 14.95 16.59
CA SER A 4 20.10 15.21 16.86
C SER A 4 19.49 14.02 17.60
N ALA A 5 18.67 14.28 18.60
CA ALA A 5 17.94 13.22 19.30
C ALA A 5 17.08 12.42 18.30
N PRO A 6 16.91 11.09 18.49
CA PRO A 6 16.04 10.28 17.65
C PRO A 6 14.62 10.84 17.59
N ILE A 7 13.98 10.74 16.43
CA ILE A 7 12.56 11.09 16.28
C ILE A 7 11.75 10.11 17.11
N ASN A 8 10.80 10.61 17.89
CA ASN A 8 9.86 9.76 18.62
C ASN A 8 8.64 9.43 17.75
N THR A 9 7.96 8.34 18.09
CA THR A 9 6.82 7.83 17.31
C THR A 9 5.68 8.83 17.20
N GLN A 10 5.43 9.62 18.26
CA GLN A 10 4.37 10.62 18.26
C GLN A 10 4.62 11.71 17.22
N LYS A 11 5.85 12.24 17.14
CA LYS A 11 6.23 13.25 16.13
C LYS A 11 6.11 12.70 14.71
N GLY A 12 6.54 11.46 14.48
CA GLY A 12 6.38 10.81 13.17
C GLY A 12 4.92 10.62 12.77
N SER A 13 4.08 10.22 13.74
CA SER A 13 2.63 10.06 13.53
C SER A 13 1.93 11.40 13.23
N MET A 14 2.26 12.47 13.97
CA MET A 14 1.70 13.80 13.73
C MET A 14 2.06 14.29 12.32
N MET A 15 3.33 14.15 11.93
CA MET A 15 3.77 14.55 10.59
C MET A 15 3.06 13.77 9.48
N ALA A 16 2.86 12.46 9.67
CA ALA A 16 2.13 11.65 8.70
C ALA A 16 0.67 12.10 8.54
N GLN A 17 0.01 12.52 9.62
CA GLN A 17 -1.34 13.07 9.55
C GLN A 17 -1.37 14.41 8.81
N GLU A 18 -0.41 15.29 9.11
CA GLU A 18 -0.31 16.62 8.50
C GLU A 18 -0.16 16.55 6.97
N ILE A 19 0.65 15.61 6.46
CA ILE A 19 0.86 15.44 5.02
C ILE A 19 -0.20 14.55 4.34
N GLY A 20 -1.17 14.02 5.09
CA GLY A 20 -2.18 13.09 4.56
C GLY A 20 -1.62 11.72 4.15
N ALA A 21 -0.54 11.27 4.77
CA ALA A 21 0.03 9.96 4.51
C ALA A 21 -0.89 8.83 5.03
N VAL A 22 -0.81 7.67 4.38
CA VAL A 22 -1.64 6.50 4.75
C VAL A 22 -1.29 5.98 6.15
N ALA A 23 -0.01 5.98 6.52
CA ALA A 23 0.46 5.57 7.84
C ALA A 23 1.92 5.99 8.07
N TYR A 24 2.28 6.14 9.35
CA TYR A 24 3.67 6.17 9.81
C TYR A 24 4.06 4.82 10.43
N ILE A 25 5.22 4.28 10.06
CA ILE A 25 5.72 2.99 10.58
C ILE A 25 7.24 3.10 10.79
N GLU A 26 7.68 2.89 12.02
CA GLU A 26 9.09 2.69 12.32
C GLU A 26 9.49 1.24 12.05
N CYS A 27 10.56 1.03 11.29
CA CYS A 27 11.11 -0.30 11.02
C CYS A 27 12.62 -0.34 11.13
N SER A 28 13.17 -1.52 11.40
CA SER A 28 14.61 -1.79 11.37
C SER A 28 14.89 -2.90 10.36
N ALA A 29 15.63 -2.59 9.31
CA ALA A 29 16.05 -3.60 8.34
C ALA A 29 17.01 -4.62 8.96
N LEU A 30 17.90 -4.17 9.86
CA LEU A 30 18.89 -5.02 10.53
C LEU A 30 18.26 -6.09 11.42
N THR A 31 17.22 -5.72 12.19
CA THR A 31 16.54 -6.64 13.12
C THR A 31 15.22 -7.17 12.56
N GLN A 32 14.87 -6.78 11.33
CA GLN A 32 13.60 -7.06 10.65
C GLN A 32 12.33 -6.62 11.44
N LYS A 33 12.48 -5.81 12.49
CA LYS A 33 11.35 -5.31 13.27
C LYS A 33 10.44 -4.45 12.38
N ASN A 34 9.15 -4.77 12.37
CA ASN A 34 8.10 -4.14 11.57
C ASN A 34 8.33 -4.16 10.04
N LEU A 35 9.33 -4.89 9.53
CA LEU A 35 9.64 -4.90 8.10
C LEU A 35 8.46 -5.44 7.28
N ALA A 36 7.91 -6.59 7.67
CA ALA A 36 6.72 -7.16 7.04
C ALA A 36 5.50 -6.21 7.09
N ARG A 37 5.32 -5.51 8.23
CA ARG A 37 4.22 -4.57 8.44
C ARG A 37 4.27 -3.39 7.46
N VAL A 38 5.47 -2.88 7.13
CA VAL A 38 5.62 -1.80 6.13
C VAL A 38 5.08 -2.25 4.78
N PHE A 39 5.41 -3.46 4.35
CA PHE A 39 4.93 -4.01 3.08
C PHE A 39 3.43 -4.31 3.10
N ASP A 40 2.90 -4.87 4.20
CA ASP A 40 1.46 -5.14 4.33
C ASP A 40 0.62 -3.87 4.20
N ILE A 41 1.06 -2.76 4.81
CA ILE A 41 0.36 -1.49 4.74
C ILE A 41 0.41 -0.91 3.32
N ALA A 42 1.55 -1.02 2.64
CA ALA A 42 1.68 -0.60 1.24
C ALA A 42 0.76 -1.39 0.30
N ILE A 43 0.71 -2.72 0.45
CA ILE A 43 -0.19 -3.58 -0.33
C ILE A 43 -1.66 -3.23 -0.06
N ARG A 44 -2.04 -3.01 1.20
CA ARG A 44 -3.40 -2.61 1.57
C ARG A 44 -3.78 -1.25 0.99
N ALA A 45 -2.86 -0.30 0.93
CA ALA A 45 -3.07 1.00 0.31
C ALA A 45 -3.32 0.86 -1.20
N GLY A 46 -2.47 0.09 -1.90
CA GLY A 46 -2.63 -0.20 -3.32
C GLY A 46 -3.95 -0.92 -3.64
N TYR A 47 -4.34 -1.90 -2.82
CA TYR A 47 -5.63 -2.58 -2.95
C TYR A 47 -6.82 -1.60 -2.83
N LYS A 48 -6.81 -0.74 -1.80
CA LYS A 48 -7.87 0.28 -1.62
C LYS A 48 -7.95 1.23 -2.81
N LEU A 49 -6.80 1.67 -3.33
CA LEU A 49 -6.73 2.53 -4.51
C LEU A 49 -7.34 1.84 -5.73
N ALA A 50 -6.92 0.61 -6.04
CA ALA A 50 -7.42 -0.13 -7.19
C ALA A 50 -8.93 -0.43 -7.06
N PHE A 51 -9.40 -0.72 -5.85
CA PHE A 51 -10.83 -0.91 -5.57
C PHE A 51 -11.65 0.36 -5.79
N ASN A 52 -11.11 1.52 -5.43
CA ASN A 52 -11.75 2.81 -5.70
C ASN A 52 -11.81 3.08 -7.21
N TYR A 53 -10.74 2.78 -7.96
CA TYR A 53 -10.74 2.89 -9.42
C TYR A 53 -11.80 2.00 -10.06
N LEU A 54 -11.93 0.75 -9.60
CA LEU A 54 -12.97 -0.18 -10.03
C LEU A 54 -14.38 0.41 -9.84
N LYS A 55 -14.67 0.96 -8.65
CA LYS A 55 -15.96 1.62 -8.35
C LYS A 55 -16.24 2.83 -9.23
N SER A 56 -15.20 3.58 -9.60
CA SER A 56 -15.30 4.75 -10.48
C SER A 56 -15.30 4.41 -11.98
N LYS A 57 -15.39 3.13 -12.36
CA LYS A 57 -15.29 2.63 -13.75
C LYS A 57 -13.97 2.96 -14.46
N ARG A 58 -12.93 3.33 -13.72
CA ARG A 58 -11.57 3.50 -14.21
C ARG A 58 -10.87 2.14 -14.27
N LEU A 59 -11.30 1.29 -15.19
CA LEU A 59 -10.95 -0.13 -15.20
C LEU A 59 -9.48 -0.38 -15.56
N THR A 60 -8.92 0.39 -16.50
CA THR A 60 -7.50 0.30 -16.88
C THR A 60 -6.59 0.61 -15.69
N ASP A 61 -6.85 1.72 -15.00
CA ASP A 61 -6.07 2.12 -13.80
C ASP A 61 -6.14 1.07 -12.69
N ALA A 62 -7.32 0.44 -12.49
CA ALA A 62 -7.48 -0.63 -11.52
C ALA A 62 -6.65 -1.89 -11.90
N ILE A 63 -6.62 -2.23 -13.19
CA ILE A 63 -5.85 -3.36 -13.72
C ILE A 63 -4.35 -3.12 -13.58
N ASP A 64 -3.87 -1.91 -13.88
CA ASP A 64 -2.45 -1.55 -13.80
C ASP A 64 -1.92 -1.67 -12.37
N ILE A 65 -2.66 -1.13 -11.39
CA ILE A 65 -2.30 -1.25 -9.98
C ILE A 65 -2.36 -2.71 -9.51
N ALA A 66 -3.36 -3.48 -9.95
CA ALA A 66 -3.45 -4.90 -9.62
C ALA A 66 -2.25 -5.69 -10.15
N HIS A 67 -1.82 -5.44 -11.40
CA HIS A 67 -0.63 -6.05 -11.97
C HIS A 67 0.64 -5.65 -11.24
N PHE A 68 0.80 -4.37 -10.88
CA PHE A 68 1.95 -3.89 -10.12
C PHE A 68 2.11 -4.61 -8.77
N ILE A 69 1.00 -4.82 -8.06
CA ILE A 69 0.98 -5.53 -6.77
C ILE A 69 1.30 -7.01 -6.99
N LEU A 70 0.63 -7.67 -7.95
CA LEU A 70 0.82 -9.10 -8.21
C LEU A 70 2.20 -9.47 -8.75
N GLN A 71 2.88 -8.55 -9.45
CA GLN A 71 4.27 -8.76 -9.89
C GLN A 71 5.23 -8.91 -8.69
N ARG A 72 4.99 -8.17 -7.60
CA ARG A 72 5.82 -8.20 -6.39
C ARG A 72 5.32 -9.22 -5.36
N TYR A 73 4.01 -9.45 -5.34
CA TYR A 73 3.33 -10.35 -4.38
C TYR A 73 2.35 -11.27 -5.12
N PRO A 74 2.85 -12.31 -5.83
CA PRO A 74 2.01 -13.18 -6.68
C PRO A 74 0.92 -13.93 -5.91
N ASP A 75 1.16 -14.25 -4.64
CA ASP A 75 0.26 -15.04 -3.78
C ASP A 75 -0.94 -14.24 -3.23
N ASN A 76 -1.03 -12.94 -3.56
CA ASN A 76 -2.15 -12.12 -3.10
C ASN A 76 -3.44 -12.42 -3.89
N THR A 77 -4.17 -13.43 -3.41
CA THR A 77 -5.41 -13.90 -4.04
C THR A 77 -6.53 -12.87 -4.05
N ARG A 78 -6.57 -11.95 -3.08
CA ARG A 78 -7.60 -10.90 -2.98
C ARG A 78 -7.49 -9.91 -4.12
N VAL A 79 -6.29 -9.37 -4.39
CA VAL A 79 -6.08 -8.42 -5.49
C VAL A 79 -6.45 -9.07 -6.83
N ARG A 80 -6.08 -10.34 -7.04
CA ARG A 80 -6.41 -11.08 -8.26
C ARG A 80 -7.92 -11.21 -8.47
N LYS A 81 -8.64 -11.75 -7.49
CA LYS A 81 -10.07 -12.03 -7.61
C LYS A 81 -10.94 -10.77 -7.54
N ASP A 82 -10.67 -9.90 -6.56
CA ASP A 82 -11.54 -8.76 -6.27
C ASP A 82 -11.31 -7.56 -7.17
N ILE A 83 -10.12 -7.44 -7.78
CA ILE A 83 -9.79 -6.32 -8.65
C ILE A 83 -9.60 -6.79 -10.09
N LEU A 84 -8.59 -7.62 -10.35
CA LEU A 84 -8.16 -7.91 -11.72
C LEU A 84 -9.22 -8.67 -12.53
N GLU A 85 -9.75 -9.77 -11.98
CA GLU A 85 -10.78 -10.57 -12.65
C GLU A 85 -12.08 -9.77 -12.84
N LYS A 86 -12.55 -9.06 -11.79
CA LYS A 86 -13.75 -8.22 -11.87
C LYS A 86 -13.60 -7.09 -12.88
N ALA A 87 -12.48 -6.37 -12.89
CA ALA A 87 -12.23 -5.29 -13.85
C ALA A 87 -12.27 -5.80 -15.31
N ARG A 88 -11.67 -6.97 -15.56
CA ARG A 88 -11.67 -7.61 -16.90
C ARG A 88 -13.06 -8.09 -17.32
N LEU A 89 -13.88 -8.58 -16.38
CA LEU A 89 -15.27 -8.96 -16.66
C LEU A 89 -16.11 -7.73 -17.01
N MET A 90 -15.89 -6.59 -16.34
CA MET A 90 -16.60 -5.34 -16.61
C MET A 90 -16.18 -4.64 -17.92
N LEU A 91 -15.07 -5.06 -18.53
CA LEU A 91 -14.60 -4.57 -19.84
C LEU A 91 -15.22 -5.34 -21.01
N LYS A 92 -15.84 -6.50 -20.75
CA LYS A 92 -16.57 -7.29 -21.75
C LYS A 92 -18.02 -6.85 -21.81
#